data_AF-A0A2S4RZJ9-F1
#
_entry.id   AF-A0A2S4RZJ9-F1
#
_cell.length_a   1.000
_cell.length_b   1.000
_cell.length_c   1.000
_cell.angle_alpha   90.00
_cell.angle_beta   90.00
_cell.angle_gamma   90.00
#
_symmetry.space_group_name_H-M   'P 1'
#
loop_
_entity.id
_entity.type
_entity.pdbx_description
1 polymer ?
#
loop_
_entity_poly.entity_id
_entity_poly.type
_entity_poly.pdbx_seq_one_letter_code
_entity_poly.pdbx_strand_id
1 'polypeptide(L)'
;MATCCDLKQKCNSTNISHWSYNEPIVNQGPATRAAKSEVKRARITADEYLTIRKYAEDLSAWVVLVMDLAVVTGQRVGDLCKMRWEDIKDDYLYVEQSKTGSKLALPTSLTVNALNISMQKTLEKCKLLLNGETIIASTRSEPLSSGTISRYFMRARKASELSFEGEPPAFHELRSLSARLYEKQVSREFSQHLLGHKSDTMASQYRDDRGREWDKIEFS
;
A
#
# COMPACT_ATOMS: atom_id res chain seq x y z
N MET A 1 22.44 77.89 -19.09
CA MET A 1 22.53 77.21 -20.41
C MET A 1 21.25 76.39 -20.55
N ALA A 2 20.13 76.98 -21.00
CA ALA A 2 19.67 77.06 -22.40
C ALA A 2 19.61 75.66 -23.06
N THR A 3 18.54 75.16 -23.69
CA THR A 3 17.20 75.63 -24.11
C THR A 3 16.46 74.37 -24.64
N CYS A 4 15.19 74.13 -24.32
CA CYS A 4 13.97 74.40 -25.11
C CYS A 4 13.65 73.42 -26.27
N CYS A 5 12.39 72.95 -26.26
CA CYS A 5 11.43 72.84 -27.37
C CYS A 5 11.05 71.47 -27.96
N ASP A 6 9.73 71.30 -28.03
CA ASP A 6 8.90 70.30 -28.68
C ASP A 6 9.20 70.07 -30.17
N LEU A 7 8.78 68.90 -30.71
CA LEU A 7 7.71 68.84 -31.73
C LEU A 7 7.47 67.40 -32.25
N LYS A 8 6.18 67.11 -32.40
CA LYS A 8 5.57 65.92 -33.03
C LYS A 8 5.96 65.82 -34.52
N GLN A 9 6.03 64.60 -35.06
CA GLN A 9 5.30 64.24 -36.28
C GLN A 9 5.27 62.72 -36.55
N LYS A 10 4.06 62.24 -36.87
CA LYS A 10 3.73 60.90 -37.36
C LYS A 10 4.23 60.72 -38.81
N CYS A 11 4.60 59.51 -39.21
CA CYS A 11 4.28 59.03 -40.55
C CYS A 11 4.15 57.51 -40.61
N ASN A 12 3.27 57.10 -41.53
CA ASN A 12 2.58 55.82 -41.65
C ASN A 12 3.37 54.78 -42.47
N SER A 13 2.77 53.57 -42.49
CA SER A 13 2.74 52.58 -43.57
C SER A 13 3.90 51.60 -43.74
N THR A 14 3.54 50.33 -43.48
CA THR A 14 3.63 49.18 -44.40
C THR A 14 4.96 48.95 -45.12
N ASN A 15 5.69 47.90 -44.75
CA ASN A 15 6.07 46.84 -45.70
C ASN A 15 6.66 45.61 -45.02
N ILE A 16 6.28 44.47 -45.60
CA ILE A 16 6.59 43.09 -45.26
C ILE A 16 8.02 42.75 -45.72
N SER A 17 8.68 41.85 -44.97
CA SER A 17 9.61 40.79 -45.43
C SER A 17 11.00 40.77 -44.77
N HIS A 18 11.12 40.06 -43.63
CA HIS A 18 12.21 39.09 -43.44
C HIS A 18 11.88 38.18 -42.26
N TRP A 19 11.46 36.95 -42.53
CA TRP A 19 11.43 35.89 -41.52
C TRP A 19 12.85 35.34 -41.40
N SER A 20 13.61 35.81 -40.40
CA SER A 20 14.81 35.10 -39.98
C SER A 20 14.36 33.94 -39.09
N TYR A 21 14.56 32.72 -39.58
CA TYR A 21 14.42 31.50 -38.79
C TYR A 21 15.44 31.57 -37.63
N ASN A 22 14.97 31.83 -36.42
CA ASN A 22 15.75 31.51 -35.22
C ASN A 22 15.67 29.99 -35.02
N GLU A 23 16.80 29.30 -35.17
CA GLU A 23 16.91 27.91 -34.76
C GLU A 23 16.64 27.78 -33.26
N PRO A 24 15.85 26.79 -32.81
CA PRO A 24 15.67 26.55 -31.38
C PRO A 24 16.98 26.03 -30.81
N ILE A 25 17.58 26.79 -29.90
CA ILE A 25 18.72 26.37 -29.11
C ILE A 25 18.23 25.23 -28.19
N VAL A 26 18.39 23.99 -28.63
CA VAL A 26 18.09 22.80 -27.81
C VAL A 26 19.14 22.74 -26.71
N ASN A 27 18.79 23.17 -25.50
CA ASN A 27 19.60 22.95 -24.33
C ASN A 27 19.53 21.47 -23.93
N GLN A 28 20.43 20.65 -24.47
CA GLN A 28 20.63 19.27 -24.00
C GLN A 28 21.44 19.30 -22.71
N GLY A 29 20.76 19.60 -21.60
CA GLY A 29 21.33 19.39 -20.27
C GLY A 29 21.70 17.91 -20.09
N PRO A 30 22.79 17.59 -19.38
CA PRO A 30 23.18 16.19 -19.14
C PRO A 30 22.03 15.47 -18.44
N ALA A 31 21.62 14.33 -18.99
CA ALA A 31 20.58 13.49 -18.40
C ALA A 31 21.01 13.08 -16.98
N THR A 32 20.41 13.70 -15.97
CA THR A 32 20.60 13.32 -14.57
C THR A 32 19.87 12.01 -14.33
N ARG A 33 20.58 10.88 -14.45
CA ARG A 33 20.06 9.60 -13.94
C ARG A 33 19.95 9.72 -12.43
N ALA A 34 18.73 9.80 -11.91
CA ALA A 34 18.47 9.65 -10.49
C ALA A 34 19.08 8.32 -10.01
N ALA A 35 19.89 8.38 -8.96
CA ALA A 35 20.41 7.17 -8.33
C ALA A 35 19.24 6.27 -7.93
N LYS A 36 19.27 5.00 -8.33
CA LYS A 36 18.27 4.03 -7.92
C LYS A 36 18.39 3.85 -6.41
N SER A 37 17.39 4.31 -5.65
CA SER A 37 17.33 4.07 -4.22
C SER A 37 17.03 2.59 -3.98
N GLU A 38 17.96 1.86 -3.37
CA GLU A 38 17.71 0.50 -2.91
C GLU A 38 16.73 0.52 -1.73
N VAL A 39 15.75 -0.38 -1.75
CA VAL A 39 14.73 -0.44 -0.70
C VAL A 39 15.30 -1.19 0.50
N LYS A 40 15.53 -0.48 1.61
CA LYS A 40 16.16 -1.02 2.84
C LYS A 40 15.25 -1.84 3.74
N ARG A 41 13.93 -1.83 3.49
CA ARG A 41 12.95 -2.49 4.36
C ARG A 41 12.87 -3.98 4.07
N ALA A 42 13.09 -4.77 5.11
CA ALA A 42 12.95 -6.22 5.11
C ALA A 42 11.49 -6.65 4.86
N ARG A 43 11.31 -7.79 4.17
CA ARG A 43 10.03 -8.52 4.13
C ARG A 43 9.77 -9.24 5.45
N ILE A 44 8.53 -9.65 5.65
CA ILE A 44 8.11 -10.48 6.79
C ILE A 44 7.80 -11.90 6.28
N THR A 45 8.34 -12.93 6.92
CA THR A 45 8.02 -14.34 6.61
C THR A 45 6.75 -14.78 7.35
N ALA A 46 6.21 -15.97 7.00
CA ALA A 46 5.06 -16.54 7.71
C ALA A 46 5.38 -16.81 9.20
N ASP A 47 6.57 -17.35 9.50
CA ASP A 47 6.99 -17.66 10.88
C ASP A 47 7.19 -16.39 11.72
N GLU A 48 7.79 -15.35 11.13
CA GLU A 48 7.94 -14.05 11.78
C GLU A 48 6.57 -13.42 12.06
N TYR A 49 5.64 -13.53 11.11
CA TYR A 49 4.26 -13.08 11.32
C TYR A 49 3.60 -13.80 12.49
N LEU A 50 3.67 -15.14 12.54
CA LEU A 50 3.09 -15.92 13.64
C LEU A 50 3.71 -15.53 14.99
N THR A 51 5.02 -15.33 15.01
CA THR A 51 5.75 -14.89 16.20
C THR A 51 5.27 -13.51 16.64
N ILE A 52 5.24 -12.51 15.74
CA ILE A 52 4.78 -11.14 16.06
C ILE A 52 3.31 -11.15 16.49
N ARG A 53 2.47 -11.96 15.82
CA ARG A 53 1.04 -12.11 16.13
C ARG A 53 0.83 -12.63 17.55
N LYS A 54 1.64 -13.57 18.01
CA LYS A 54 1.61 -14.06 19.41
C LYS A 54 1.83 -12.91 20.40
N TYR A 55 2.85 -12.07 20.20
CA TYR A 55 3.09 -10.91 21.07
C TYR A 55 2.04 -9.80 20.93
N ALA A 56 1.27 -9.78 19.84
CA ALA A 56 0.15 -8.86 19.69
C ALA A 56 -1.06 -9.24 20.56
N GLU A 57 -1.17 -10.50 20.99
CA GLU A 57 -2.23 -10.98 21.89
C GLU A 57 -2.18 -10.27 23.25
N ASP A 58 -0.98 -9.90 23.72
CA ASP A 58 -0.76 -9.17 24.97
C ASP A 58 -1.07 -7.65 24.89
N LEU A 59 -1.39 -7.13 23.69
CA LEU A 59 -1.68 -5.71 23.51
C LEU A 59 -3.18 -5.41 23.62
N SER A 60 -3.93 -5.72 22.58
CA SER A 60 -5.38 -5.48 22.52
C SER A 60 -5.96 -6.36 21.42
N ALA A 61 -7.19 -6.85 21.60
CA ALA A 61 -7.85 -7.76 20.67
C ALA A 61 -7.85 -7.24 19.23
N TRP A 62 -8.07 -5.93 19.03
CA TRP A 62 -8.08 -5.34 17.69
C TRP A 62 -6.73 -5.44 16.97
N VAL A 63 -5.60 -5.55 17.69
CA VAL A 63 -4.25 -5.61 17.08
C VAL A 63 -4.07 -6.93 16.34
N VAL A 64 -4.44 -8.04 16.97
CA VAL A 64 -4.41 -9.36 16.33
C VAL A 64 -5.40 -9.40 15.17
N LEU A 65 -6.62 -8.92 15.40
CA LEU A 65 -7.68 -8.95 14.39
C LEU A 65 -7.35 -8.12 13.15
N VAL A 66 -6.75 -6.93 13.31
CA VAL A 66 -6.34 -6.12 12.15
C VAL A 66 -5.16 -6.74 11.41
N MET A 67 -4.25 -7.44 12.10
CA MET A 67 -3.17 -8.20 11.45
C MET A 67 -3.73 -9.35 10.61
N ASP A 68 -4.65 -10.15 11.17
CA ASP A 68 -5.31 -11.26 10.47
C ASP A 68 -6.10 -10.73 9.26
N LEU A 69 -6.86 -9.65 9.45
CA LEU A 69 -7.64 -9.01 8.39
C LEU A 69 -6.74 -8.44 7.29
N ALA A 70 -5.59 -7.85 7.64
CA ALA A 70 -4.63 -7.33 6.67
C ALA A 70 -4.05 -8.43 5.77
N VAL A 71 -3.71 -9.58 6.35
CA VAL A 71 -3.12 -10.69 5.58
C VAL A 71 -4.16 -11.39 4.73
N VAL A 72 -5.36 -11.66 5.26
CA VAL A 72 -6.40 -12.39 4.50
C VAL A 72 -7.02 -11.53 3.40
N THR A 73 -7.13 -10.21 3.58
CA THR A 73 -7.69 -9.33 2.55
C THR A 73 -6.65 -8.72 1.62
N GLY A 74 -5.37 -8.70 2.05
CA GLY A 74 -4.29 -8.02 1.35
C GLY A 74 -4.45 -6.50 1.26
N GLN A 75 -5.39 -5.86 1.97
CA GLN A 75 -5.69 -4.43 1.80
C GLN A 75 -4.71 -3.49 2.52
N ARG A 76 -4.66 -2.23 2.09
CA ARG A 76 -3.77 -1.22 2.71
C ARG A 76 -4.33 -0.83 4.08
N VAL A 77 -3.45 -0.49 5.02
CA VAL A 77 -3.85 -0.09 6.38
C VAL A 77 -4.88 1.05 6.39
N GLY A 78 -4.75 2.04 5.51
CA GLY A 78 -5.72 3.13 5.41
C GLY A 78 -7.10 2.71 4.93
N ASP A 79 -7.18 1.66 4.11
CA ASP A 79 -8.45 1.09 3.64
C ASP A 79 -9.04 0.17 4.73
N LEU A 80 -8.22 -0.61 5.45
CA LEU A 80 -8.64 -1.41 6.60
C LEU A 80 -9.32 -0.57 7.69
N CYS A 81 -8.80 0.63 7.96
CA CYS A 81 -9.37 1.55 8.97
C CYS A 81 -10.78 2.03 8.61
N LYS A 82 -11.17 1.95 7.34
CA LYS A 82 -12.42 2.52 6.81
C LYS A 82 -13.48 1.47 6.52
N MET A 83 -13.15 0.19 6.57
CA MET A 83 -14.12 -0.88 6.31
C MET A 83 -15.23 -0.86 7.36
N ARG A 84 -16.47 -0.80 6.92
CA ARG A 84 -17.67 -0.80 7.76
C ARG A 84 -18.44 -2.10 7.62
N TRP A 85 -19.23 -2.44 8.63
CA TRP A 85 -20.09 -3.63 8.56
C TRP A 85 -21.10 -3.57 7.41
N GLU A 86 -21.56 -2.37 7.05
CA GLU A 86 -22.48 -2.13 5.93
C GLU A 86 -21.85 -2.36 4.54
N ASP A 87 -20.52 -2.46 4.47
CA ASP A 87 -19.80 -2.81 3.25
C ASP A 87 -19.82 -4.32 2.97
N ILE A 88 -20.39 -5.13 3.87
CA ILE A 88 -20.54 -6.58 3.70
C ILE A 88 -21.96 -6.88 3.21
N LYS A 89 -22.08 -7.45 2.00
CA LYS A 89 -23.35 -7.81 1.36
C LYS A 89 -23.16 -9.10 0.56
N ASP A 90 -24.14 -9.98 0.60
CA ASP A 90 -24.16 -11.23 -0.19
C ASP A 90 -22.87 -12.06 -0.08
N ASP A 91 -22.30 -12.18 1.13
CA ASP A 91 -21.02 -12.84 1.41
C ASP A 91 -19.77 -12.21 0.77
N TYR A 92 -19.85 -10.94 0.36
CA TYR A 92 -18.70 -10.16 -0.10
C TYR A 92 -18.48 -8.92 0.75
N LEU A 93 -17.22 -8.63 1.06
CA LEU A 93 -16.76 -7.34 1.56
C LEU A 93 -16.38 -6.43 0.39
N TYR A 94 -17.09 -5.33 0.22
CA TYR A 94 -16.83 -4.34 -0.81
C TYR A 94 -15.79 -3.33 -0.34
N VAL A 95 -14.76 -3.09 -1.15
CA VAL A 95 -13.64 -2.20 -0.82
C VAL A 95 -13.38 -1.24 -1.98
N GLU A 96 -13.40 0.05 -1.71
CA GLU A 96 -12.88 1.09 -2.60
C GLU A 96 -11.53 1.58 -2.09
N GLN A 97 -10.45 1.26 -2.80
CA GLN A 97 -9.09 1.58 -2.37
C GLN A 97 -8.83 3.07 -2.48
N SER A 98 -8.58 3.74 -1.35
CA SER A 98 -8.39 5.19 -1.27
C SER A 98 -7.25 5.71 -2.16
N LYS A 99 -6.19 4.90 -2.33
CA LYS A 99 -4.99 5.31 -3.09
C LYS A 99 -5.18 5.27 -4.60
N THR A 100 -5.99 4.35 -5.11
CA THR A 100 -6.04 4.03 -6.55
C THR A 100 -7.44 4.10 -7.15
N GLY A 101 -8.48 4.19 -6.32
CA GLY A 101 -9.89 4.11 -6.74
C GLY A 101 -10.31 2.70 -7.19
N SER A 102 -9.48 1.68 -7.01
CA SER A 102 -9.83 0.30 -7.38
C SER A 102 -10.99 -0.19 -6.51
N LYS A 103 -12.04 -0.74 -7.14
CA LYS A 103 -13.21 -1.32 -6.46
C LYS A 103 -13.12 -2.83 -6.50
N LEU A 104 -13.17 -3.47 -5.34
CA LEU A 104 -13.03 -4.91 -5.16
C LEU A 104 -14.21 -5.45 -4.35
N ALA A 105 -14.69 -6.63 -4.70
CA ALA A 105 -15.60 -7.41 -3.87
C ALA A 105 -14.83 -8.65 -3.41
N LEU A 106 -14.54 -8.74 -2.11
CA LEU A 106 -13.73 -9.80 -1.51
C LEU A 106 -14.66 -10.84 -0.90
N PRO A 107 -14.65 -12.11 -1.34
CA PRO A 107 -15.52 -13.12 -0.73
C PRO A 107 -15.12 -13.34 0.74
N THR A 108 -16.10 -13.42 1.64
CA THR A 108 -15.84 -13.64 3.09
C THR A 108 -15.26 -15.03 3.38
N SER A 109 -15.35 -15.95 2.40
CA SER A 109 -14.79 -17.30 2.46
C SER A 109 -13.27 -17.38 2.25
N LEU A 110 -12.58 -16.26 2.04
CA LEU A 110 -11.12 -16.24 1.89
C LEU A 110 -10.39 -16.87 3.08
N THR A 111 -9.38 -17.69 2.78
CA THR A 111 -8.48 -18.29 3.77
C THR A 111 -7.02 -18.11 3.38
N VAL A 112 -6.14 -18.07 4.38
CA VAL A 112 -4.68 -18.18 4.22
C VAL A 112 -4.24 -19.42 4.98
N ASN A 113 -4.09 -20.53 4.26
CA ASN A 113 -3.88 -21.87 4.81
C ASN A 113 -2.57 -21.96 5.59
N ALA A 114 -1.49 -21.36 5.06
CA ALA A 114 -0.17 -21.35 5.70
C ALA A 114 -0.17 -20.70 7.10
N LEU A 115 -1.16 -19.83 7.39
CA LEU A 115 -1.30 -19.14 8.67
C LEU A 115 -2.54 -19.60 9.46
N ASN A 116 -3.32 -20.53 8.91
CA ASN A 116 -4.61 -20.96 9.45
C ASN A 116 -5.58 -19.78 9.72
N ILE A 117 -5.62 -18.81 8.82
CA ILE A 117 -6.52 -17.64 8.92
C ILE A 117 -7.73 -17.85 8.00
N SER A 118 -8.92 -17.59 8.52
CA SER A 118 -10.18 -17.53 7.75
C SER A 118 -10.79 -16.15 7.93
N MET A 119 -11.12 -15.48 6.82
CA MET A 119 -11.71 -14.14 6.83
C MET A 119 -13.04 -14.14 7.58
N GLN A 120 -13.91 -15.11 7.32
CA GLN A 120 -15.17 -15.27 8.05
C GLN A 120 -14.95 -15.37 9.57
N LYS A 121 -14.06 -16.25 10.04
CA LYS A 121 -13.77 -16.39 11.48
C LYS A 121 -13.18 -15.11 12.07
N THR A 122 -12.34 -14.41 11.33
CA THR A 122 -11.78 -13.11 11.76
C THR A 122 -12.89 -12.07 11.88
N LEU A 123 -13.80 -11.98 10.92
CA LEU A 123 -14.95 -11.07 10.96
C LEU A 123 -15.90 -11.38 12.13
N GLU A 124 -16.20 -12.66 12.38
CA GLU A 124 -17.00 -13.09 13.53
C GLU A 124 -16.35 -12.66 14.86
N LYS A 125 -15.03 -12.84 15.00
CA LYS A 125 -14.29 -12.37 16.18
C LYS A 125 -14.28 -10.85 16.29
N CYS A 126 -14.12 -10.13 15.17
CA CYS A 126 -14.26 -8.67 15.15
C CYS A 126 -15.64 -8.27 15.66
N LYS A 127 -16.71 -8.90 15.19
CA LYS A 127 -18.09 -8.59 15.59
C LYS A 127 -18.33 -8.84 17.08
N LEU A 128 -17.75 -9.92 17.60
CA LEU A 128 -17.89 -10.32 19.00
C LEU A 128 -17.08 -9.45 19.96
N LEU A 129 -15.84 -9.12 19.60
CA LEU A 129 -14.86 -8.49 20.50
C LEU A 129 -14.76 -6.97 20.31
N LEU A 130 -15.09 -6.47 19.11
CA LEU A 130 -14.99 -5.07 18.73
C LEU A 130 -16.40 -4.54 18.48
N ASN A 131 -16.89 -3.71 19.39
CA ASN A 131 -18.17 -3.05 19.21
C ASN A 131 -17.93 -1.73 18.48
N GLY A 132 -18.19 -1.62 17.18
CA GLY A 132 -17.98 -0.35 16.44
C GLY A 132 -18.61 -0.38 15.05
N GLU A 133 -18.81 0.80 14.45
CA GLU A 133 -19.33 0.90 13.08
C GLU A 133 -18.34 0.36 12.03
N THR A 134 -17.04 0.58 12.27
CA THR A 134 -15.96 0.00 11.49
C THR A 134 -15.68 -1.43 11.94
N ILE A 135 -15.29 -2.30 11.01
CA ILE A 135 -14.95 -3.71 11.29
C ILE A 135 -13.83 -3.79 12.32
N ILE A 136 -12.82 -2.93 12.18
CA ILE A 136 -11.76 -2.75 13.15
C ILE A 136 -12.04 -1.46 13.94
N ALA A 137 -12.22 -1.59 15.24
CA ALA A 137 -12.52 -0.49 16.15
C ALA A 137 -11.64 -0.55 17.41
N SER A 138 -11.49 0.59 18.07
CA SER A 138 -10.82 0.70 19.36
C SER A 138 -11.66 0.07 20.48
N THR A 139 -11.07 -0.05 21.67
CA THR A 139 -11.80 -0.47 22.89
C THR A 139 -12.90 0.50 23.31
N ARG A 140 -12.92 1.71 22.74
CA ARG A 140 -13.95 2.74 22.95
C ARG A 140 -14.98 2.78 21.83
N SER A 141 -15.02 1.76 20.98
CA SER A 141 -15.96 1.67 19.86
C SER A 141 -15.73 2.68 18.73
N GLU A 142 -14.55 3.32 18.69
CA GLU A 142 -14.21 4.35 17.71
C GLU A 142 -13.32 3.81 16.59
N PRO A 143 -13.40 4.36 15.37
CA PRO A 143 -12.46 4.06 14.30
C PRO A 143 -11.00 4.29 14.68
N LEU A 144 -10.11 3.39 14.27
CA LEU A 144 -8.68 3.53 14.49
C LEU A 144 -8.01 4.27 13.33
N SER A 145 -6.99 5.08 13.66
CA SER A 145 -6.13 5.67 12.63
C SER A 145 -5.06 4.69 12.15
N SER A 146 -4.66 4.82 10.88
CA SER A 146 -3.60 4.01 10.28
C SER A 146 -2.27 4.11 11.03
N GLY A 147 -1.98 5.29 11.59
CA GLY A 147 -0.81 5.52 12.43
C GLY A 147 -0.87 4.75 13.75
N THR A 148 -2.05 4.62 14.36
CA THR A 148 -2.23 3.83 15.58
C THR A 148 -2.01 2.35 15.32
N ILE A 149 -2.60 1.81 14.26
CA ILE A 149 -2.42 0.41 13.86
C ILE A 149 -0.93 0.11 13.59
N SER A 150 -0.27 0.96 12.80
CA SER A 150 1.15 0.81 12.49
C SER A 150 2.04 0.88 13.74
N ARG A 151 1.69 1.75 14.70
CA ARG A 151 2.42 1.89 15.97
C ARG A 151 2.28 0.65 16.85
N TYR A 152 1.09 0.07 16.97
CA TYR A 152 0.87 -1.11 17.79
C TYR A 152 1.49 -2.37 17.18
N PHE A 153 1.45 -2.52 15.86
CA PHE A 153 2.24 -3.57 15.19
C PHE A 153 3.74 -3.43 15.46
N MET A 154 4.28 -2.21 15.40
CA MET A 154 5.68 -1.97 15.75
C MET A 154 6.00 -2.33 17.20
N ARG A 155 5.06 -2.11 18.14
CA ARG A 155 5.21 -2.55 19.53
C ARG A 155 5.27 -4.07 19.64
N ALA A 156 4.35 -4.80 19.01
CA ALA A 156 4.35 -6.26 18.99
C ALA A 156 5.65 -6.82 18.36
N ARG A 157 6.09 -6.23 17.24
CA ARG A 157 7.35 -6.60 16.58
C ARG A 157 8.58 -6.35 17.45
N LYS A 158 8.61 -5.26 18.22
CA LYS A 158 9.72 -5.01 19.15
C LYS A 158 9.70 -6.01 20.32
N ALA A 159 8.52 -6.31 20.84
CA ALA A 159 8.35 -7.29 21.91
C ALA A 159 8.73 -8.71 21.49
N SER A 160 8.66 -9.03 20.19
CA SER A 160 9.06 -10.35 19.70
C SER A 160 10.57 -10.57 19.60
N GLU A 161 11.39 -9.53 19.82
CA GLU A 161 12.86 -9.59 19.80
C GLU A 161 13.47 -10.21 18.54
N LEU A 162 12.72 -10.22 17.43
CA LEU A 162 13.20 -10.71 16.14
C LEU A 162 14.25 -9.74 15.58
N SER A 163 15.34 -10.30 15.07
CA SER A 163 16.38 -9.54 14.37
C SER A 163 16.11 -9.54 12.86
N PHE A 164 16.37 -8.41 12.21
CA PHE A 164 16.17 -8.24 10.78
C PHE A 164 17.42 -7.60 10.18
N GLU A 165 17.80 -8.04 8.98
CA GLU A 165 18.78 -7.32 8.18
C GLU A 165 18.14 -6.05 7.61
N GLY A 166 18.77 -4.89 7.83
CA GLY A 166 18.27 -3.60 7.37
C GLY A 166 17.14 -3.02 8.22
N GLU A 167 16.19 -2.31 7.58
CA GLU A 167 15.06 -1.70 8.29
C GLU A 167 14.00 -2.75 8.60
N PRO A 168 13.58 -2.92 9.88
CA PRO A 168 12.62 -3.93 10.25
C PRO A 168 11.25 -3.79 9.55
N PRO A 169 10.54 -4.89 9.25
CA PRO A 169 9.26 -4.88 8.55
C PRO A 169 8.23 -3.98 9.24
N ALA A 170 7.52 -3.18 8.46
CA ALA A 170 6.40 -2.36 8.94
C ALA A 170 5.07 -3.09 8.71
N PHE A 171 3.96 -2.55 9.25
CA PHE A 171 2.63 -3.13 9.03
C PHE A 171 2.28 -3.31 7.54
N HIS A 172 2.77 -2.41 6.67
CA HIS A 172 2.57 -2.51 5.23
C HIS A 172 3.15 -3.80 4.61
N GLU A 173 4.13 -4.44 5.25
CA GLU A 173 4.70 -5.70 4.77
C GLU A 173 3.73 -6.89 4.89
N LEU A 174 2.67 -6.77 5.71
CA LEU A 174 1.58 -7.77 5.75
C LEU A 174 0.85 -7.90 4.40
N ARG A 175 0.79 -6.81 3.63
CA ARG A 175 0.23 -6.83 2.27
C ARG A 175 1.13 -7.57 1.28
N SER A 176 2.45 -7.48 1.43
CA SER A 176 3.38 -8.29 0.62
C SER A 176 3.35 -9.77 1.05
N LEU A 177 3.25 -10.04 2.36
CA LEU A 177 3.05 -11.41 2.86
C LEU A 177 1.78 -12.03 2.29
N SER A 178 0.66 -11.31 2.35
CA SER A 178 -0.61 -11.72 1.72
C SER A 178 -0.40 -12.11 0.25
N ALA A 179 0.24 -11.23 -0.54
CA ALA A 179 0.46 -11.47 -1.96
C ALA A 179 1.27 -12.75 -2.24
N ARG A 180 2.37 -12.95 -1.51
CA ARG A 180 3.24 -14.14 -1.65
C ARG A 180 2.54 -15.43 -1.23
N LEU A 181 1.78 -15.39 -0.14
CA LEU A 181 1.04 -16.57 0.34
C LEU A 181 -0.09 -16.95 -0.62
N TYR A 182 -0.85 -15.98 -1.11
CA TYR A 182 -1.93 -16.25 -2.08
C TYR A 182 -1.42 -16.65 -3.46
N GLU A 183 -0.24 -16.19 -3.87
CA GLU A 183 0.38 -16.66 -5.11
C GLU A 183 0.69 -18.16 -5.03
N LYS A 184 1.30 -18.61 -3.94
CA LYS A 184 1.62 -20.03 -3.72
C LYS A 184 0.37 -20.88 -3.50
N GLN A 185 -0.63 -20.35 -2.79
CA GLN A 185 -1.84 -21.10 -2.42
C GLN A 185 -2.87 -21.19 -3.56
N VAL A 186 -3.02 -20.13 -4.37
CA VAL A 186 -4.10 -20.00 -5.34
C VAL A 186 -3.53 -19.76 -6.73
N SER A 187 -3.07 -18.53 -7.02
CA SER A 187 -2.33 -18.20 -8.25
C SER A 187 -1.78 -16.78 -8.21
N ARG A 188 -0.85 -16.50 -9.12
CA ARG A 188 -0.31 -15.15 -9.35
C ARG A 188 -1.40 -14.14 -9.73
N GLU A 189 -2.34 -14.53 -10.58
CA GLU A 189 -3.45 -13.71 -11.07
C GLU A 189 -4.42 -13.38 -9.94
N PHE A 190 -4.74 -14.38 -9.11
CA PHE A 190 -5.57 -14.19 -7.93
C PHE A 190 -4.95 -13.16 -6.98
N SER A 191 -3.66 -13.35 -6.65
CA SER A 191 -2.91 -12.41 -5.80
C SER A 191 -2.90 -10.99 -6.36
N GLN A 192 -2.68 -10.84 -7.68
CA GLN A 192 -2.70 -9.54 -8.35
C GLN A 192 -4.08 -8.86 -8.27
N HIS A 193 -5.16 -9.60 -8.53
CA HIS A 193 -6.53 -9.09 -8.44
C HIS A 193 -6.92 -8.71 -7.02
N LEU A 194 -6.59 -9.54 -6.02
CA LEU A 194 -6.84 -9.27 -4.60
C LEU A 194 -6.22 -7.94 -4.16
N LEU A 195 -5.01 -7.64 -4.64
CA LEU A 195 -4.34 -6.39 -4.33
C LEU A 195 -4.86 -5.20 -5.17
N GLY A 196 -5.65 -5.43 -6.22
CA GLY A 196 -6.17 -4.38 -7.10
C GLY A 196 -5.07 -3.72 -7.94
N HIS A 197 -4.03 -4.48 -8.30
CA HIS A 197 -2.93 -4.00 -9.15
C HIS A 197 -3.27 -4.17 -10.63
N LYS A 198 -3.31 -3.06 -11.36
CA LYS A 198 -3.61 -3.04 -12.81
C LYS A 198 -2.47 -3.58 -13.67
N SER A 199 -1.22 -3.46 -13.22
CA SER A 199 -0.03 -3.88 -13.97
C SER A 199 0.76 -4.95 -13.24
N ASP A 200 1.32 -5.86 -14.02
CA ASP A 200 2.17 -6.93 -13.51
C ASP A 200 3.45 -6.39 -12.88
N THR A 201 3.99 -5.27 -13.37
CA THR A 201 5.17 -4.61 -12.78
C THR A 201 4.96 -4.27 -11.31
N MET A 202 3.78 -3.75 -10.94
CA MET A 202 3.46 -3.46 -9.54
C MET A 202 3.22 -4.74 -8.75
N ALA A 203 2.58 -5.75 -9.34
CA ALA A 203 2.33 -7.01 -8.67
C ALA A 203 3.63 -7.77 -8.34
N SER A 204 4.59 -7.79 -9.27
CA SER A 204 5.91 -8.42 -9.09
C SER A 204 6.69 -7.82 -7.92
N GLN A 205 6.59 -6.50 -7.68
CA GLN A 205 7.23 -5.88 -6.52
C GLN A 205 6.67 -6.34 -5.16
N TYR A 206 5.43 -6.82 -5.08
CA TYR A 206 4.84 -7.31 -3.83
C TYR A 206 5.09 -8.81 -3.62
N ARG A 207 5.33 -9.54 -4.70
CA ARG A 207 5.71 -10.96 -4.69
C ARG A 207 7.19 -11.19 -4.41
N ASP A 208 8.02 -10.22 -4.75
CA ASP A 208 9.44 -10.22 -4.43
C ASP A 208 9.69 -10.28 -2.91
N ASP A 209 10.30 -11.38 -2.48
CA ASP A 209 10.67 -11.70 -1.11
C ASP A 209 11.95 -10.94 -0.65
N ARG A 210 12.67 -10.33 -1.60
CA ARG A 210 13.93 -9.60 -1.41
C ARG A 210 15.02 -10.47 -0.78
N GLY A 211 15.11 -11.73 -1.20
CA GLY A 211 16.13 -12.67 -0.74
C GLY A 211 15.95 -13.13 0.70
N ARG A 212 14.71 -13.09 1.21
CA ARG A 212 14.39 -13.52 2.57
C ARG A 212 14.07 -15.00 2.67
N GLU A 213 13.68 -15.62 1.57
CA GLU A 213 13.32 -17.02 1.47
C GLU A 213 14.01 -17.65 0.26
N TRP A 214 14.23 -18.97 0.32
CA TRP A 214 14.70 -19.72 -0.83
C TRP A 214 13.51 -20.13 -1.69
N ASP A 215 13.59 -19.89 -3.00
CA ASP A 215 12.58 -20.39 -3.94
C ASP A 215 12.78 -21.90 -4.14
N LYS A 216 11.91 -22.69 -3.52
CA LYS A 216 11.95 -24.15 -3.62
C LYS A 216 11.26 -24.57 -4.91
N ILE A 217 12.03 -25.13 -5.84
CA ILE A 217 11.51 -25.65 -7.09
C ILE A 217 10.87 -27.02 -6.81
N GLU A 218 9.54 -27.10 -6.92
CA GLU A 218 8.77 -28.33 -6.79
C GLU A 218 8.30 -28.81 -8.17
N PHE A 219 8.19 -30.14 -8.36
CA PHE A 219 7.60 -30.72 -9.57
C PHE A 219 6.07 -30.67 -9.44
N SER A 220 5.42 -30.02 -10.41
CA SER A 220 3.95 -29.96 -10.55
C SER A 220 3.37 -31.22 -11.16
#